data_AF-A0A924DT16-F1
#
_entry.id   AF-A0A924DT16-F1
#
_cell.length_a   1.000
_cell.length_b   1.000
_cell.length_c   1.000
_cell.angle_alpha   90.00
_cell.angle_beta   90.00
_cell.angle_gamma   90.00
#
_symmetry.space_group_name_H-M   'P 1'
#
loop_
_entity.id
_entity.type
_entity.pdbx_description
1 polymer ?
#
loop_
_entity_poly.entity_id
_entity_poly.type
_entity_poly.pdbx_seq_one_letter_code
_entity_poly.pdbx_strand_id
1 'polypeptide(L)'
;MKFNIILTFIILTLNISCKQNPAEAQSRIDLEGIHRGEYRIGLYKSNGAEFDSQKITHIIIVGSAVKEDSDQFFQSGVSRAQRYKELWPDHQIVLMSGPDVKGATDEQVFSKYKIPVVKLVYQKFTGPLLLSEIGEFEKIASLDFYGHASPWALIIGKSSAAFDPSTNLAALKQLRPKFLPDAYVTLNGCNTGFYLAPDLSRGLALPVSGSLTSSMFERIESDGSWYKEEDWNKRGYVLTNKFSYKTNQSCALGLCTRMKSSRDNYSSFWGTFSEGGLSFDKFFCNYENNKDGRCERGMAMSLFSFPSIHPINLDSSKDEYKEVVYDWLCSTGKSKTYYQNCINGIQDAIARGDLEYQSHPTNELNCDFNSCHAKVVCKFKNFEVGPIPGSCNLDTVPNFTPKNVAIEYLSLMKGFGNIKTQ
;
A
#
# COMPACT_ATOMS: atom_id res chain seq x y z
N MET A 1 -60.65 7.86 -24.02
CA MET A 1 -59.88 7.11 -23.00
C MET A 1 -58.43 7.03 -23.44
N LYS A 2 -57.54 7.82 -22.83
CA LYS A 2 -56.09 7.77 -23.05
C LYS A 2 -55.43 7.52 -21.70
N PHE A 3 -54.74 6.40 -21.56
CA PHE A 3 -53.93 6.06 -20.39
C PHE A 3 -52.56 6.75 -20.51
N ASN A 4 -52.20 7.56 -19.52
CA ASN A 4 -50.84 8.05 -19.31
C ASN A 4 -50.18 7.13 -18.26
N ILE A 5 -49.11 6.44 -18.65
CA ILE A 5 -48.21 5.74 -17.73
C ILE A 5 -46.95 6.61 -17.62
N ILE A 6 -46.76 7.22 -16.46
CA ILE A 6 -45.49 7.87 -16.08
C ILE A 6 -44.66 6.79 -15.39
N LEU A 7 -43.55 6.41 -16.01
CA LEU A 7 -42.57 5.47 -15.47
C LEU A 7 -41.43 6.28 -14.83
N THR A 8 -41.45 6.42 -13.51
CA THR A 8 -40.36 7.02 -12.74
C THR A 8 -39.27 5.97 -12.49
N PHE A 9 -38.13 6.10 -13.16
CA PHE A 9 -36.93 5.32 -12.86
C PHE A 9 -36.22 5.94 -11.64
N ILE A 10 -36.34 5.28 -10.49
CA ILE A 10 -35.48 5.54 -9.33
C ILE A 10 -34.25 4.65 -9.48
N ILE A 11 -33.11 5.24 -9.82
CA ILE A 11 -31.80 4.58 -9.78
C ILE A 11 -31.32 4.64 -8.33
N LEU A 12 -31.49 3.54 -7.60
CA LEU A 12 -30.84 3.32 -6.31
C LEU A 12 -29.40 2.87 -6.57
N THR A 13 -28.43 3.79 -6.44
CA THR A 13 -27.01 3.43 -6.36
C THR A 13 -26.71 2.87 -4.96
N LEU A 14 -26.77 1.55 -4.84
CA LEU A 14 -26.23 0.83 -3.68
C LEU A 14 -24.70 0.85 -3.75
N ASN A 15 -24.09 1.89 -3.19
CA ASN A 15 -22.67 1.88 -2.85
C ASN A 15 -22.45 0.94 -1.65
N ILE A 16 -22.07 -0.30 -1.93
CA ILE A 16 -21.52 -1.22 -0.93
C ILE A 16 -20.05 -0.82 -0.71
N SER A 17 -19.85 0.31 -0.03
CA SER A 17 -18.57 0.59 0.64
C SER A 17 -18.55 -0.23 1.94
N CYS A 18 -17.38 -0.73 2.33
CA CYS A 18 -17.13 -1.33 3.65
C CYS A 18 -17.45 -0.32 4.78
N LYS A 19 -18.75 -0.16 5.08
CA LYS A 19 -19.25 0.51 6.27
C LYS A 19 -18.90 -0.40 7.44
N GLN A 20 -17.77 -0.14 8.09
CA GLN A 20 -17.54 -0.65 9.44
C GLN A 20 -18.61 -0.05 10.36
N ASN A 21 -19.37 -0.90 11.02
CA ASN A 21 -20.45 -0.50 11.90
C ASN A 21 -19.85 0.07 13.21
N PRO A 22 -20.20 1.27 13.68
CA PRO A 22 -19.65 1.85 14.92
C PRO A 22 -19.82 0.97 16.16
N ALA A 23 -20.79 0.03 16.15
CA ALA A 23 -20.98 -0.99 17.19
C ALA A 23 -19.78 -1.97 17.34
N GLU A 24 -18.87 -2.03 16.35
CA GLU A 24 -17.70 -2.92 16.33
C GLU A 24 -16.53 -2.45 17.20
N ALA A 25 -16.55 -1.20 17.66
CA ALA A 25 -15.62 -0.74 18.70
C ALA A 25 -15.94 -1.39 20.06
N GLN A 26 -17.20 -1.75 20.30
CA GLN A 26 -17.67 -2.33 21.57
C GLN A 26 -17.40 -3.84 21.68
N SER A 27 -17.36 -4.58 20.55
CA SER A 27 -17.01 -6.01 20.54
C SER A 27 -15.52 -6.29 20.74
N ARG A 28 -14.70 -5.25 20.94
CA ARG A 28 -13.26 -5.36 21.25
C ARG A 28 -12.99 -5.96 22.63
N ILE A 29 -13.97 -5.94 23.54
CA ILE A 29 -13.77 -6.28 24.96
C ILE A 29 -13.83 -7.79 25.22
N ASP A 30 -14.55 -8.58 24.40
CA ASP A 30 -14.86 -9.98 24.74
C ASP A 30 -13.80 -11.02 24.30
N LEU A 31 -12.73 -10.64 23.61
CA LEU A 31 -11.63 -11.55 23.21
C LEU A 31 -10.27 -11.22 23.84
N GLU A 32 -10.20 -10.21 24.72
CA GLU A 32 -8.95 -9.74 25.35
C GLU A 32 -8.31 -10.76 26.32
N GLY A 33 -8.98 -11.87 26.62
CA GLY A 33 -8.48 -12.87 27.57
C GLY A 33 -7.33 -13.76 27.09
N ILE A 34 -7.13 -13.93 25.76
CA ILE A 34 -6.22 -14.97 25.24
C ILE A 34 -5.07 -14.41 24.36
N HIS A 35 -5.21 -13.24 23.72
CA HIS A 35 -4.16 -12.70 22.83
C HIS A 35 -3.67 -11.32 23.30
N ARG A 36 -2.41 -11.27 23.78
CA ARG A 36 -1.79 -10.08 24.43
C ARG A 36 -1.13 -9.09 23.47
N GLY A 37 -1.45 -9.16 22.17
CA GLY A 37 -0.82 -8.30 21.15
C GLY A 37 0.55 -8.77 20.65
N GLU A 38 0.93 -10.01 20.96
CA GLU A 38 2.15 -10.67 20.49
C GLU A 38 2.33 -10.61 18.96
N TYR A 39 3.58 -10.75 18.51
CA TYR A 39 3.91 -10.80 17.09
C TYR A 39 5.03 -11.79 16.81
N ARG A 40 5.14 -12.15 15.54
CA ARG A 40 6.10 -13.12 15.00
C ARG A 40 6.94 -12.48 13.91
N ILE A 41 8.19 -12.93 13.84
CA ILE A 41 9.11 -12.64 12.75
C ILE A 41 9.39 -13.95 12.03
N GLY A 42 9.09 -13.98 10.74
CA GLY A 42 9.34 -15.13 9.88
C GLY A 42 10.24 -14.80 8.71
N LEU A 43 10.88 -15.83 8.15
CA LEU A 43 11.73 -15.74 6.97
C LEU A 43 11.01 -16.35 5.76
N TYR A 44 10.78 -15.56 4.72
CA TYR A 44 10.03 -16.05 3.56
C TYR A 44 10.90 -16.95 2.67
N LYS A 45 10.46 -18.21 2.46
CA LYS A 45 11.07 -19.23 1.57
C LYS A 45 12.59 -19.34 1.70
N SER A 46 13.07 -19.31 2.93
CA SER A 46 14.48 -19.35 3.27
C SER A 46 14.95 -20.78 3.61
N ASN A 47 14.59 -21.81 2.83
CA ASN A 47 14.81 -23.24 3.12
C ASN A 47 16.08 -23.53 3.97
N GLY A 48 15.94 -23.65 5.29
CA GLY A 48 17.04 -23.95 6.23
C GLY A 48 18.03 -22.81 6.51
N ALA A 49 17.86 -21.62 5.93
CA ALA A 49 18.66 -20.45 6.22
C ALA A 49 18.27 -19.82 7.55
N GLU A 50 19.31 -19.48 8.32
CA GLU A 50 19.21 -18.79 9.59
C GLU A 50 19.02 -17.29 9.38
N PHE A 51 18.49 -16.63 10.40
CA PHE A 51 18.38 -15.18 10.43
C PHE A 51 19.77 -14.55 10.46
N ASP A 52 20.02 -13.60 9.55
CA ASP A 52 21.29 -12.89 9.44
C ASP A 52 21.06 -11.38 9.36
N SER A 53 21.54 -10.62 10.35
CA SER A 53 21.44 -9.16 10.39
C SER A 53 22.35 -8.44 9.38
N GLN A 54 23.39 -9.11 8.88
CA GLN A 54 24.39 -8.56 7.95
C GLN A 54 23.95 -8.68 6.49
N LYS A 55 22.95 -9.53 6.24
CA LYS A 55 22.41 -9.82 4.92
C LYS A 55 21.51 -8.69 4.44
N ILE A 56 21.57 -8.38 3.15
CA ILE A 56 20.64 -7.42 2.54
C ILE A 56 19.22 -7.91 2.78
N THR A 57 18.40 -7.09 3.41
CA THR A 57 17.09 -7.47 3.93
C THR A 57 15.96 -6.61 3.35
N HIS A 58 14.90 -7.28 2.92
CA HIS A 58 13.59 -6.68 2.65
C HIS A 58 12.68 -6.95 3.84
N ILE A 59 12.10 -5.90 4.43
CA ILE A 59 11.25 -6.00 5.62
C ILE A 59 9.79 -5.78 5.20
N ILE A 60 8.92 -6.75 5.50
CA ILE A 60 7.49 -6.67 5.26
C ILE A 60 6.77 -6.68 6.60
N ILE A 61 6.00 -5.62 6.87
CA ILE A 61 5.19 -5.47 8.07
C ILE A 61 3.73 -5.69 7.66
N VAL A 62 3.12 -6.72 8.21
CA VAL A 62 1.69 -7.01 7.99
C VAL A 62 0.93 -6.70 9.26
N GLY A 63 0.11 -5.66 9.21
CA GLY A 63 -0.76 -5.24 10.29
C GLY A 63 -1.89 -6.23 10.59
N SER A 64 -2.64 -5.97 11.65
CA SER A 64 -3.84 -6.75 11.98
C SER A 64 -5.04 -6.26 11.16
N ALA A 65 -5.88 -7.20 10.72
CA ALA A 65 -7.21 -6.92 10.21
C ALA A 65 -8.26 -7.55 11.12
N VAL A 66 -9.53 -7.22 10.89
CA VAL A 66 -10.65 -7.91 11.54
C VAL A 66 -11.53 -8.56 10.48
N LYS A 67 -12.12 -9.72 10.80
CA LYS A 67 -13.14 -10.45 10.01
C LYS A 67 -12.61 -11.24 8.79
N GLU A 68 -13.47 -11.50 7.81
CA GLU A 68 -13.28 -12.50 6.75
C GLU A 68 -12.20 -12.10 5.72
N ASP A 69 -12.01 -10.81 5.50
CA ASP A 69 -10.98 -10.26 4.60
C ASP A 69 -9.60 -10.12 5.28
N SER A 70 -9.48 -10.54 6.54
CA SER A 70 -8.30 -10.25 7.37
C SER A 70 -6.99 -10.85 6.86
N ASP A 71 -7.09 -11.96 6.16
CA ASP A 71 -5.95 -12.65 5.58
C ASP A 71 -5.40 -11.94 4.32
N GLN A 72 -6.16 -11.03 3.70
CA GLN A 72 -5.76 -10.38 2.45
C GLN A 72 -4.55 -9.45 2.60
N PHE A 73 -4.35 -8.81 3.76
CA PHE A 73 -3.11 -8.08 4.04
C PHE A 73 -1.90 -9.00 4.04
N PHE A 74 -2.03 -10.16 4.70
CA PHE A 74 -0.96 -11.16 4.76
C PHE A 74 -0.67 -11.74 3.38
N GLN A 75 -1.70 -12.04 2.60
CA GLN A 75 -1.57 -12.48 1.20
C GLN A 75 -0.84 -11.43 0.35
N SER A 76 -1.20 -10.15 0.47
CA SER A 76 -0.54 -9.06 -0.27
C SER A 76 0.93 -8.91 0.11
N GLY A 77 1.25 -9.01 1.41
CA GLY A 77 2.63 -9.06 1.89
C GLY A 77 3.41 -10.25 1.32
N VAL A 78 2.79 -11.44 1.28
CA VAL A 78 3.40 -12.65 0.70
C VAL A 78 3.58 -12.54 -0.82
N SER A 79 2.66 -11.89 -1.53
CA SER A 79 2.78 -11.61 -2.96
C SER A 79 4.00 -10.73 -3.27
N ARG A 80 4.22 -9.68 -2.47
CA ARG A 80 5.43 -8.84 -2.53
C ARG A 80 6.70 -9.64 -2.19
N ALA A 81 6.65 -10.46 -1.13
CA ALA A 81 7.76 -11.33 -0.74
C ALA A 81 8.21 -12.28 -1.86
N GLN A 82 7.26 -12.84 -2.61
CA GLN A 82 7.59 -13.70 -3.75
C GLN A 82 8.33 -12.94 -4.85
N ARG A 83 7.97 -11.69 -5.13
CA ARG A 83 8.71 -10.85 -6.08
C ARG A 83 10.14 -10.58 -5.62
N TYR A 84 10.34 -10.28 -4.33
CA TYR A 84 11.68 -10.18 -3.76
C TYR A 84 12.49 -11.45 -3.96
N LYS A 85 11.90 -12.63 -3.72
CA LYS A 85 12.61 -13.90 -3.88
C LYS A 85 13.04 -14.17 -5.32
N GLU A 86 12.26 -13.73 -6.30
CA GLU A 86 12.56 -13.90 -7.72
C GLU A 86 13.60 -12.92 -8.26
N LEU A 87 13.65 -11.71 -7.70
CA LEU A 87 14.61 -10.67 -8.09
C LEU A 87 15.95 -10.85 -7.42
N TRP A 88 15.92 -11.13 -6.11
CA TRP A 88 17.10 -11.18 -5.25
C TRP A 88 17.09 -12.47 -4.43
N PRO A 89 17.41 -13.62 -5.05
CA PRO A 89 17.35 -14.92 -4.39
C PRO A 89 18.30 -15.02 -3.17
N ASP A 90 19.36 -14.22 -3.17
CA ASP A 90 20.37 -14.13 -2.12
C ASP A 90 20.09 -13.03 -1.08
N HIS A 91 18.97 -12.31 -1.17
CA HIS A 91 18.55 -11.40 -0.09
C HIS A 91 17.72 -12.15 0.96
N GLN A 92 17.68 -11.59 2.16
CA GLN A 92 16.78 -12.02 3.22
C GLN A 92 15.44 -11.28 3.09
N ILE A 93 14.33 -11.98 3.33
CA ILE A 93 13.00 -11.40 3.32
C ILE A 93 12.35 -11.71 4.66
N VAL A 94 12.19 -10.68 5.47
CA VAL A 94 11.67 -10.77 6.83
C VAL A 94 10.22 -10.32 6.82
N LEU A 95 9.33 -11.14 7.36
CA LEU A 95 7.93 -10.78 7.56
C LEU A 95 7.64 -10.66 9.06
N MET A 96 7.24 -9.46 9.49
CA MET A 96 6.85 -9.14 10.86
C MET A 96 5.33 -8.97 10.95
N SER A 97 4.65 -9.76 11.78
CA SER A 97 3.20 -9.67 11.92
C SER A 97 2.69 -10.29 13.20
N GLY A 98 1.65 -9.67 13.78
CA GLY A 98 0.72 -10.31 14.70
C GLY A 98 -0.62 -10.47 14.00
N PRO A 99 -0.76 -11.41 13.04
CA PRO A 99 -1.90 -11.48 12.16
C PRO A 99 -3.17 -11.77 12.96
N ASP A 100 -4.25 -11.09 12.63
CA ASP A 100 -5.54 -11.25 13.30
C ASP A 100 -6.55 -11.84 12.31
N VAL A 101 -6.37 -13.13 11.99
CA VAL A 101 -7.16 -13.82 10.96
C VAL A 101 -8.31 -14.59 11.59
N LYS A 102 -9.54 -14.32 11.13
CA LYS A 102 -10.74 -14.99 11.66
C LYS A 102 -10.62 -16.51 11.54
N GLY A 103 -10.70 -17.20 12.68
CA GLY A 103 -10.67 -18.66 12.75
C GLY A 103 -9.30 -19.29 12.57
N ALA A 104 -8.21 -18.51 12.61
CA ALA A 104 -6.84 -19.01 12.56
C ALA A 104 -5.97 -18.37 13.64
N THR A 105 -5.10 -19.16 14.26
CA THR A 105 -4.02 -18.64 15.11
C THR A 105 -2.90 -18.07 14.25
N ASP A 106 -2.04 -17.22 14.83
CA ASP A 106 -0.89 -16.66 14.11
C ASP A 106 0.02 -17.77 13.54
N GLU A 107 0.24 -18.83 14.31
CA GLU A 107 1.02 -19.99 13.85
C GLU A 107 0.38 -20.68 12.63
N GLN A 108 -0.95 -20.84 12.64
CA GLN A 108 -1.67 -21.40 11.49
C GLN A 108 -1.55 -20.51 10.26
N VAL A 109 -1.57 -19.18 10.42
CA VAL A 109 -1.37 -18.23 9.31
C VAL A 109 0.03 -18.37 8.72
N PHE A 110 1.09 -18.29 9.54
CA PHE A 110 2.47 -18.45 9.06
C PHE A 110 2.72 -19.83 8.42
N SER A 111 2.16 -20.90 9.00
CA SER A 111 2.24 -22.26 8.48
C SER A 111 1.53 -22.42 7.13
N LYS A 112 0.33 -21.85 6.96
CA LYS A 112 -0.43 -21.85 5.70
C LYS A 112 0.40 -21.32 4.54
N TYR A 113 1.17 -20.25 4.77
CA TYR A 113 2.02 -19.62 3.76
C TYR A 113 3.46 -20.15 3.72
N LYS A 114 3.76 -21.20 4.49
CA LYS A 114 5.07 -21.86 4.56
C LYS A 114 6.18 -20.87 4.94
N ILE A 115 5.93 -20.05 5.95
CA ILE A 115 6.89 -19.07 6.47
C ILE A 115 7.39 -19.56 7.83
N PRO A 116 8.62 -20.10 7.92
CA PRO A 116 9.22 -20.45 9.19
C PRO A 116 9.32 -19.22 10.10
N VAL A 117 8.84 -19.36 11.33
CA VAL A 117 8.98 -18.35 12.39
C VAL A 117 10.36 -18.50 13.03
N VAL A 118 11.14 -17.42 13.04
CA VAL A 118 12.48 -17.38 13.65
C VAL A 118 12.50 -16.65 14.98
N LYS A 119 11.49 -15.81 15.25
CA LYS A 119 11.34 -15.10 16.53
C LYS A 119 9.86 -14.96 16.88
N LEU A 120 9.53 -15.22 18.14
CA LEU A 120 8.22 -14.96 18.74
C LEU A 120 8.40 -13.98 19.90
N VAL A 121 7.65 -12.89 19.87
CA VAL A 121 7.72 -11.84 20.89
C VAL A 121 6.37 -11.74 21.59
N TYR A 122 6.34 -12.10 22.87
CA TYR A 122 5.14 -12.10 23.73
C TYR A 122 4.79 -10.70 24.28
N GLN A 123 5.06 -9.65 23.49
CA GLN A 123 4.76 -8.26 23.83
C GLN A 123 3.89 -7.64 22.75
N LYS A 124 3.06 -6.65 23.14
CA LYS A 124 2.27 -5.87 22.20
C LYS A 124 3.19 -5.22 21.16
N PHE A 125 2.94 -5.42 19.87
CA PHE A 125 3.81 -4.92 18.79
C PHE A 125 3.75 -3.39 18.62
N THR A 126 4.43 -2.64 19.48
CA THR A 126 4.40 -1.16 19.49
C THR A 126 5.40 -0.54 18.51
N GLY A 127 5.24 0.76 18.21
CA GLY A 127 6.19 1.53 17.41
C GLY A 127 7.66 1.41 17.88
N PRO A 128 7.96 1.60 19.18
CA PRO A 128 9.31 1.39 19.70
C PRO A 128 9.86 -0.02 19.47
N LEU A 129 9.05 -1.06 19.64
CA LEU A 129 9.46 -2.43 19.35
C LEU A 129 9.70 -2.62 17.86
N LEU A 130 8.83 -2.11 16.98
CA LEU A 130 9.05 -2.13 15.53
C LEU A 130 10.40 -1.50 15.15
N LEU A 131 10.70 -0.31 15.67
CA LEU A 131 11.95 0.37 15.38
C LEU A 131 13.17 -0.38 15.95
N SER A 132 13.02 -1.02 17.12
CA SER A 132 14.04 -1.90 17.67
C SER A 132 14.31 -3.10 16.75
N GLU A 133 13.26 -3.78 16.27
CA GLU A 133 13.40 -4.93 15.37
C GLU A 133 14.02 -4.52 14.03
N ILE A 134 13.68 -3.35 13.49
CA ILE A 134 14.32 -2.81 12.28
C ILE A 134 15.79 -2.44 12.54
N GLY A 135 16.11 -1.96 13.75
CA GLY A 135 17.46 -1.55 14.14
C GLY A 135 18.49 -2.68 14.17
N GLU A 136 18.03 -3.94 14.27
CA GLU A 136 18.89 -5.13 14.25
C GLU A 136 19.58 -5.32 12.89
N PHE A 137 19.02 -4.84 11.79
CA PHE A 137 19.59 -5.05 10.45
C PHE A 137 20.68 -4.03 10.12
N GLU A 138 21.66 -4.45 9.31
CA GLU A 138 22.73 -3.56 8.82
C GLU A 138 22.52 -3.06 7.39
N LYS A 139 21.76 -3.79 6.58
CA LYS A 139 21.55 -3.49 5.15
C LYS A 139 20.10 -3.70 4.78
N ILE A 140 19.31 -2.62 4.79
CA ILE A 140 17.87 -2.65 4.49
C ILE A 140 17.65 -2.13 3.07
N ALA A 141 17.09 -2.98 2.21
CA ALA A 141 16.78 -2.65 0.82
C ALA A 141 15.35 -2.12 0.66
N SER A 142 14.41 -2.55 1.50
CA SER A 142 13.04 -2.04 1.47
C SER A 142 12.31 -2.22 2.79
N LEU A 143 11.29 -1.40 2.99
CA LEU A 143 10.28 -1.57 4.03
C LEU A 143 8.88 -1.46 3.42
N ASP A 144 8.07 -2.50 3.54
CA ASP A 144 6.73 -2.53 2.97
C ASP A 144 5.69 -2.78 4.07
N PHE A 145 4.71 -1.89 4.21
CA PHE A 145 3.59 -2.07 5.12
C PHE A 145 2.34 -2.50 4.37
N TYR A 146 1.58 -3.44 4.94
CA TYR A 146 0.26 -3.86 4.49
C TYR A 146 -0.68 -3.92 5.69
N GLY A 147 -1.72 -3.08 5.72
CA GLY A 147 -2.64 -3.08 6.84
C GLY A 147 -3.57 -1.89 6.89
N HIS A 148 -4.36 -1.83 7.96
CA HIS A 148 -5.15 -0.64 8.27
C HIS A 148 -4.25 0.52 8.66
N ALA A 149 -4.63 1.71 8.20
CA ALA A 149 -3.98 2.95 8.56
C ALA A 149 -5.02 4.06 8.71
N SER A 150 -4.66 5.06 9.48
CA SER A 150 -5.28 6.38 9.48
C SER A 150 -4.31 7.36 8.81
N PRO A 151 -4.71 8.63 8.60
CA PRO A 151 -3.78 9.67 8.19
C PRO A 151 -2.54 9.82 9.09
N TRP A 152 -2.62 9.41 10.37
CA TRP A 152 -1.60 9.67 11.39
C TRP A 152 -0.90 8.42 11.94
N ALA A 153 -1.48 7.23 11.77
CA ALA A 153 -0.93 6.01 12.36
C ALA A 153 -1.15 4.77 11.51
N LEU A 154 -0.12 3.91 11.45
CA LEU A 154 -0.21 2.55 10.93
C LEU A 154 -0.68 1.61 12.04
N ILE A 155 -1.65 0.73 11.78
CA ILE A 155 -2.02 -0.34 12.71
C ILE A 155 -1.13 -1.55 12.41
N ILE A 156 -0.07 -1.70 13.20
CA ILE A 156 0.99 -2.70 12.98
C ILE A 156 0.72 -4.03 13.70
N GLY A 157 -0.28 -4.09 14.59
CA GLY A 157 -0.67 -5.32 15.26
C GLY A 157 -1.94 -5.21 16.09
N LYS A 158 -2.30 -6.32 16.72
CA LYS A 158 -3.49 -6.49 17.58
C LYS A 158 -3.56 -5.49 18.73
N SER A 159 -4.74 -5.42 19.36
CA SER A 159 -4.99 -4.56 20.54
C SER A 159 -4.71 -3.08 20.27
N SER A 160 -5.01 -2.61 19.06
CA SER A 160 -4.72 -1.23 18.61
C SER A 160 -3.23 -0.88 18.72
N ALA A 161 -2.34 -1.80 18.33
CA ALA A 161 -0.92 -1.49 18.27
C ALA A 161 -0.67 -0.59 17.05
N ALA A 162 -0.33 0.66 17.34
CA ALA A 162 -0.22 1.72 16.35
C ALA A 162 1.20 2.27 16.29
N PHE A 163 1.60 2.73 15.11
CA PHE A 163 2.86 3.42 14.88
C PHE A 163 2.61 4.76 14.19
N ASP A 164 3.00 5.83 14.88
CA ASP A 164 2.98 7.20 14.39
C ASP A 164 4.43 7.66 14.14
N PRO A 165 4.87 7.80 12.87
CA PRO A 165 6.20 8.26 12.51
C PRO A 165 6.55 9.65 13.06
N SER A 166 5.57 10.54 13.19
CA SER A 166 5.79 11.94 13.61
C SER A 166 6.33 12.02 15.04
N THR A 167 5.84 11.15 15.92
CA THR A 167 6.28 11.03 17.32
C THR A 167 7.59 10.26 17.49
N ASN A 168 8.08 9.61 16.42
CA ASN A 168 9.26 8.75 16.44
C ASN A 168 10.39 9.25 15.51
N LEU A 169 10.34 10.53 15.11
CA LEU A 169 11.28 11.08 14.12
C LEU A 169 12.75 10.92 14.50
N ALA A 170 13.10 11.06 15.79
CA ALA A 170 14.47 10.91 16.26
C ALA A 170 14.98 9.46 16.10
N ALA A 171 14.16 8.47 16.44
CA ALA A 171 14.50 7.06 16.29
C ALA A 171 14.58 6.66 14.81
N LEU A 172 13.67 7.16 13.96
CA LEU A 172 13.73 6.96 12.50
C LEU A 172 15.04 7.50 11.91
N LYS A 173 15.50 8.68 12.35
CA LYS A 173 16.78 9.25 11.90
C LYS A 173 17.98 8.37 12.24
N GLN A 174 17.94 7.63 13.35
CA GLN A 174 19.01 6.71 13.74
C GLN A 174 19.09 5.48 12.84
N LEU A 175 17.98 5.11 12.18
CA LEU A 175 17.95 3.97 11.25
C LEU A 175 18.54 4.30 9.87
N ARG A 176 18.68 5.58 9.50
CA ARG A 176 19.15 5.99 8.16
C ARG A 176 20.41 5.27 7.67
N PRO A 177 21.48 5.11 8.49
CA PRO A 177 22.72 4.45 8.03
C PRO A 177 22.55 2.96 7.72
N LYS A 178 21.44 2.34 8.14
CA LYS A 178 21.13 0.94 7.88
C LYS A 178 20.51 0.71 6.51
N PHE A 179 20.00 1.75 5.86
CA PHE A 179 19.34 1.63 4.55
C PHE A 179 20.35 1.75 3.40
N LEU A 180 20.13 0.94 2.36
CA LEU A 180 20.90 1.02 1.13
C LEU A 180 20.57 2.32 0.36
N PRO A 181 21.47 2.79 -0.54
CA PRO A 181 21.29 4.06 -1.25
C PRO A 181 19.97 4.19 -2.02
N ASP A 182 19.52 3.09 -2.63
CA ASP A 182 18.28 3.03 -3.44
C ASP A 182 17.13 2.33 -2.70
N ALA A 183 17.22 2.27 -1.37
CA ALA A 183 16.14 1.74 -0.56
C ALA A 183 14.88 2.61 -0.65
N TYR A 184 13.73 1.99 -0.40
CA TYR A 184 12.44 2.65 -0.47
C TYR A 184 11.49 2.10 0.58
N VAL A 185 10.37 2.81 0.77
CA VAL A 185 9.26 2.37 1.61
C VAL A 185 7.96 2.41 0.82
N THR A 186 7.08 1.44 1.03
CA THR A 186 5.70 1.51 0.50
C THR A 186 4.68 1.27 1.61
N LEU A 187 3.68 2.14 1.72
CA LEU A 187 2.61 2.05 2.71
C LEU A 187 1.28 1.68 2.06
N ASN A 188 0.96 0.39 2.05
CA ASN A 188 -0.28 -0.14 1.49
C ASN A 188 -1.39 -0.13 2.56
N GLY A 189 -2.05 1.02 2.69
CA GLY A 189 -3.13 1.25 3.65
C GLY A 189 -3.82 2.58 3.39
N CYS A 190 -5.07 2.70 3.82
CA CYS A 190 -5.88 3.89 3.57
C CYS A 190 -5.23 5.16 4.13
N ASN A 191 -5.24 6.25 3.35
CA ASN A 191 -4.83 7.59 3.78
C ASN A 191 -3.37 7.72 4.27
N THR A 192 -2.50 6.75 3.96
CA THR A 192 -1.08 6.78 4.37
C THR A 192 -0.26 7.91 3.71
N GLY A 193 -0.77 8.52 2.64
CA GLY A 193 -0.12 9.61 1.92
C GLY A 193 -0.26 10.99 2.57
N PHE A 194 -1.17 11.19 3.53
CA PHE A 194 -1.41 12.53 4.09
C PHE A 194 -0.28 13.00 5.02
N TYR A 195 0.05 12.22 6.05
CA TYR A 195 1.12 12.57 7.01
C TYR A 195 2.15 11.45 7.16
N LEU A 196 1.71 10.19 7.18
CA LEU A 196 2.57 9.03 7.41
C LEU A 196 3.73 8.91 6.41
N ALA A 197 3.45 8.91 5.10
CA ALA A 197 4.47 8.77 4.06
C ALA A 197 5.44 9.98 4.02
N PRO A 198 4.96 11.24 4.05
CA PRO A 198 5.84 12.40 4.22
C PRO A 198 6.75 12.32 5.46
N ASP A 199 6.22 11.89 6.61
CA ASP A 199 6.97 11.84 7.87
C ASP A 199 8.00 10.70 7.90
N LEU A 200 7.66 9.53 7.36
CA LEU A 200 8.63 8.45 7.17
C LEU A 200 9.71 8.85 6.18
N SER A 201 9.34 9.52 5.08
CA SER A 201 10.31 9.99 4.10
C SER A 201 11.31 10.95 4.73
N ARG A 202 10.81 11.87 5.57
CA ARG A 202 11.64 12.79 6.36
C ARG A 202 12.49 12.10 7.42
N GLY A 203 11.91 11.14 8.14
CA GLY A 203 12.61 10.39 9.18
C GLY A 203 13.74 9.54 8.64
N LEU A 204 13.45 8.74 7.61
CA LEU A 204 14.37 7.76 7.02
C LEU A 204 15.23 8.32 5.90
N ALA A 205 14.91 9.50 5.37
CA ALA A 205 15.52 10.06 4.16
C ALA A 205 15.45 9.08 2.97
N LEU A 206 14.26 8.53 2.71
CA LEU A 206 13.96 7.57 1.64
C LEU A 206 12.70 7.99 0.87
N PRO A 207 12.54 7.59 -0.41
CA PRO A 207 11.25 7.66 -1.07
C PRO A 207 10.24 6.75 -0.34
N VAL A 208 9.07 7.29 -0.04
CA VAL A 208 7.97 6.57 0.64
C VAL A 208 6.69 6.74 -0.14
N SER A 209 6.05 5.66 -0.58
CA SER A 209 4.72 5.73 -1.18
C SER A 209 3.60 5.63 -0.15
N GLY A 210 2.48 6.31 -0.42
CA GLY A 210 1.26 6.18 0.36
C GLY A 210 0.00 6.59 -0.41
N SER A 211 -1.14 6.10 0.05
CA SER A 211 -2.45 6.36 -0.55
C SER A 211 -3.09 7.63 0.02
N LEU A 212 -3.69 8.46 -0.83
CA LEU A 212 -4.50 9.62 -0.43
C LEU A 212 -6.00 9.33 -0.50
N THR A 213 -6.36 8.05 -0.60
CA THR A 213 -7.73 7.54 -0.66
C THR A 213 -7.84 6.27 0.19
N SER A 214 -8.87 5.45 -0.02
CA SER A 214 -8.88 4.07 0.46
C SER A 214 -7.81 3.26 -0.27
N SER A 215 -7.26 2.22 0.36
CA SER A 215 -6.51 1.17 -0.36
C SER A 215 -7.36 -0.09 -0.42
N MET A 216 -7.49 -0.66 -1.61
CA MET A 216 -8.34 -1.81 -1.89
C MET A 216 -7.48 -3.02 -2.24
N PHE A 217 -8.00 -4.19 -1.94
CA PHE A 217 -7.41 -5.44 -2.42
C PHE A 217 -7.76 -5.65 -3.88
N GLU A 218 -6.79 -6.12 -4.65
CA GLU A 218 -6.97 -6.54 -6.01
C GLU A 218 -6.65 -8.02 -6.16
N ARG A 219 -7.40 -8.69 -7.04
CA ARG A 219 -7.20 -10.09 -7.40
C ARG A 219 -6.90 -10.21 -8.88
N ILE A 220 -5.90 -11.02 -9.22
CA ILE A 220 -5.57 -11.38 -10.60
C ILE A 220 -6.68 -12.28 -11.18
N GLU A 221 -7.08 -12.02 -12.42
CA GLU A 221 -8.06 -12.81 -13.17
C GLU A 221 -7.44 -13.51 -14.39
N SER A 222 -8.25 -14.30 -15.10
CA SER A 222 -7.83 -15.17 -16.21
C SER A 222 -7.31 -14.42 -17.43
N ASP A 223 -7.60 -13.13 -17.55
CA ASP A 223 -7.12 -12.27 -18.64
C ASP A 223 -5.79 -11.57 -18.30
N GLY A 224 -5.20 -11.86 -17.14
CA GLY A 224 -3.93 -11.27 -16.69
C GLY A 224 -4.06 -9.90 -16.05
N SER A 225 -5.28 -9.37 -15.92
CA SER A 225 -5.53 -8.10 -15.23
C SER A 225 -5.88 -8.31 -13.76
N TRP A 226 -5.50 -7.34 -12.94
CA TRP A 226 -5.85 -7.28 -11.53
C TRP A 226 -7.12 -6.46 -11.36
N TYR A 227 -8.07 -6.90 -10.56
CA TYR A 227 -9.35 -6.21 -10.36
C TYR A 227 -9.65 -6.04 -8.87
N LYS A 228 -10.32 -4.94 -8.51
CA LYS A 228 -10.91 -4.73 -7.18
C LYS A 228 -12.20 -5.52 -7.03
N GLU A 229 -12.65 -5.78 -5.80
CA GLU A 229 -13.85 -6.58 -5.54
C GLU A 229 -15.11 -6.12 -6.29
N GLU A 230 -15.34 -4.82 -6.32
CA GLU A 230 -16.45 -4.21 -7.06
C GLU A 230 -16.39 -4.45 -8.58
N ASP A 231 -15.21 -4.76 -9.11
CA ASP A 231 -14.94 -4.99 -10.52
C ASP A 231 -14.77 -6.47 -10.88
N TRP A 232 -14.72 -7.37 -9.89
CA TRP A 232 -14.51 -8.80 -10.09
C TRP A 232 -15.55 -9.46 -10.99
N ASN A 233 -15.07 -10.42 -11.78
CA ASN A 233 -15.89 -11.44 -12.41
C ASN A 233 -15.56 -12.79 -11.76
N LYS A 234 -16.51 -13.38 -11.01
CA LYS A 234 -16.30 -14.69 -10.37
C LYS A 234 -15.89 -15.80 -11.35
N ARG A 235 -16.26 -15.69 -12.64
CA ARG A 235 -15.83 -16.63 -13.69
C ARG A 235 -14.38 -16.41 -14.13
N GLY A 236 -13.83 -15.23 -13.91
CA GLY A 236 -12.44 -14.86 -14.19
C GLY A 236 -11.47 -15.29 -13.09
N TYR A 237 -11.94 -15.84 -11.97
CA TYR A 237 -11.07 -16.25 -10.87
C TYR A 237 -10.12 -17.36 -11.31
N VAL A 238 -8.83 -17.10 -11.14
CA VAL A 238 -7.79 -18.11 -11.33
C VAL A 238 -7.44 -18.78 -10.01
N LEU A 239 -7.05 -20.05 -10.09
CA LEU A 239 -6.41 -20.80 -9.00
C LEU A 239 -4.88 -20.72 -9.07
N THR A 240 -4.34 -20.23 -10.18
CA THR A 240 -2.91 -20.10 -10.43
C THR A 240 -2.63 -18.77 -11.09
N ASN A 241 -1.77 -17.96 -10.50
CA ASN A 241 -1.22 -16.77 -11.13
C ASN A 241 -0.09 -17.18 -12.09
N LYS A 242 -0.35 -17.03 -13.38
CA LYS A 242 0.62 -17.31 -14.46
C LYS A 242 1.25 -16.03 -15.03
N PHE A 243 0.83 -14.88 -14.53
CA PHE A 243 1.09 -13.58 -15.14
C PHE A 243 2.16 -12.84 -14.36
N SER A 244 2.02 -12.69 -13.04
CA SER A 244 2.80 -11.71 -12.24
C SER A 244 4.18 -12.20 -11.77
N TYR A 245 4.56 -13.44 -12.08
CA TYR A 245 5.73 -14.11 -11.51
C TYR A 245 6.49 -14.89 -12.59
N LYS A 246 7.79 -15.16 -12.34
CA LYS A 246 8.63 -15.95 -13.26
C LYS A 246 8.11 -17.38 -13.47
N THR A 247 7.45 -17.94 -12.47
CA THR A 247 6.85 -19.28 -12.54
C THR A 247 5.41 -19.24 -12.07
N ASN A 248 4.58 -20.14 -12.59
CA ASN A 248 3.20 -20.30 -12.16
C ASN A 248 3.10 -20.45 -10.63
N GLN A 249 2.31 -19.58 -9.99
CA GLN A 249 2.15 -19.55 -8.54
C GLN A 249 0.73 -19.94 -8.14
N SER A 250 0.57 -20.76 -7.10
CA SER A 250 -0.74 -21.11 -6.56
C SER A 250 -1.37 -19.93 -5.80
N CYS A 251 -2.63 -19.62 -6.10
CA CYS A 251 -3.39 -18.61 -5.36
C CYS A 251 -3.63 -18.99 -3.89
N ALA A 252 -3.60 -20.29 -3.55
CA ALA A 252 -3.74 -20.75 -2.17
C ALA A 252 -2.58 -20.28 -1.27
N LEU A 253 -1.46 -19.87 -1.86
CA LEU A 253 -0.30 -19.30 -1.17
C LEU A 253 -0.38 -17.77 -1.05
N GLY A 254 -1.53 -17.15 -1.32
CA GLY A 254 -1.72 -15.69 -1.23
C GLY A 254 -1.16 -14.91 -2.41
N LEU A 255 -0.63 -15.59 -3.43
CA LEU A 255 0.08 -14.98 -4.56
C LEU A 255 -0.84 -14.39 -5.63
N CYS A 256 -2.14 -14.33 -5.38
CA CYS A 256 -3.16 -13.79 -6.28
C CYS A 256 -3.87 -12.56 -5.71
N THR A 257 -3.33 -11.99 -4.64
CA THR A 257 -3.86 -10.81 -3.97
C THR A 257 -2.77 -9.76 -3.86
N ARG A 258 -3.09 -8.51 -4.17
CA ARG A 258 -2.23 -7.34 -3.93
C ARG A 258 -3.08 -6.20 -3.39
N MET A 259 -2.44 -5.08 -3.07
CA MET A 259 -3.14 -3.84 -2.71
C MET A 259 -2.76 -2.70 -3.65
N LYS A 260 -3.72 -1.79 -3.86
CA LYS A 260 -3.52 -0.49 -4.53
C LYS A 260 -4.49 0.54 -3.98
N SER A 261 -4.16 1.83 -4.16
CA SER A 261 -5.12 2.91 -3.98
C SER A 261 -6.44 2.68 -4.74
N SER A 262 -7.53 3.14 -4.12
CA SER A 262 -8.85 3.19 -4.73
C SER A 262 -8.91 4.29 -5.78
N ARG A 263 -9.75 4.08 -6.79
CA ARG A 263 -10.08 5.16 -7.73
C ARG A 263 -11.02 6.20 -7.13
N ASP A 264 -11.74 5.84 -6.07
CA ASP A 264 -12.74 6.67 -5.41
C ASP A 264 -12.18 7.39 -4.18
N ASN A 265 -12.88 8.46 -3.79
CA ASN A 265 -12.63 9.16 -2.55
C ASN A 265 -12.74 8.22 -1.34
N TYR A 266 -11.92 8.49 -0.33
CA TYR A 266 -12.01 7.75 0.93
C TYR A 266 -13.39 7.97 1.59
N SER A 267 -14.05 6.88 1.95
CA SER A 267 -15.30 6.90 2.73
C SER A 267 -15.38 5.65 3.61
N SER A 268 -14.95 5.78 4.86
CA SER A 268 -14.90 4.67 5.83
C SER A 268 -14.82 5.19 7.28
N PHE A 269 -14.17 4.45 8.17
CA PHE A 269 -14.16 4.64 9.63
C PHE A 269 -13.91 6.08 10.09
N TRP A 270 -12.98 6.80 9.46
CA TRP A 270 -12.60 8.16 9.87
C TRP A 270 -13.54 9.25 9.35
N GLY A 271 -14.31 9.00 8.29
CA GLY A 271 -15.13 10.01 7.64
C GLY A 271 -15.21 9.81 6.14
N THR A 272 -15.65 10.85 5.43
CA THR A 272 -15.71 10.88 3.96
C THR A 272 -14.93 12.07 3.46
N PHE A 273 -13.94 11.81 2.60
CA PHE A 273 -13.04 12.79 2.03
C PHE A 273 -13.52 13.16 0.63
N SER A 274 -14.74 13.67 0.55
CA SER A 274 -15.37 14.00 -0.75
C SER A 274 -14.70 15.15 -1.49
N GLU A 275 -13.87 15.92 -0.78
CA GLU A 275 -13.21 17.12 -1.31
C GLU A 275 -11.99 16.81 -2.19
N GLY A 276 -11.51 15.56 -2.23
CA GLY A 276 -10.51 15.11 -3.21
C GLY A 276 -9.63 13.94 -2.76
N GLY A 277 -8.80 13.47 -3.69
CA GLY A 277 -7.85 12.37 -3.48
C GLY A 277 -6.91 12.17 -4.67
N LEU A 278 -6.14 11.07 -4.68
CA LEU A 278 -5.40 10.57 -5.83
C LEU A 278 -5.74 9.08 -6.04
N SER A 279 -5.91 8.64 -7.30
CA SER A 279 -6.26 7.25 -7.63
C SER A 279 -5.06 6.29 -7.68
N PHE A 280 -3.90 6.71 -7.17
CA PHE A 280 -2.65 5.94 -7.15
C PHE A 280 -1.87 6.24 -5.86
N ASP A 281 -0.94 5.37 -5.50
CA ASP A 281 -0.04 5.62 -4.37
C ASP A 281 1.04 6.62 -4.79
N LYS A 282 1.07 7.76 -4.11
CA LYS A 282 2.02 8.84 -4.38
C LYS A 282 3.31 8.62 -3.60
N PHE A 283 4.46 8.75 -4.24
CA PHE A 283 5.74 8.86 -3.57
C PHE A 283 5.99 10.25 -3.00
N PHE A 284 6.61 10.24 -1.82
CA PHE A 284 7.14 11.39 -1.12
C PHE A 284 8.64 11.18 -0.90
N CYS A 285 9.43 12.20 -1.18
CA CYS A 285 10.87 12.30 -1.04
C CYS A 285 11.24 13.55 -0.21
N ASN A 286 10.67 13.63 0.99
CA ASN A 286 10.73 14.77 1.91
C ASN A 286 12.03 14.79 2.73
N TYR A 287 13.18 14.89 2.07
CA TYR A 287 14.48 14.94 2.74
C TYR A 287 15.48 15.83 2.02
N GLU A 288 16.45 16.33 2.79
CA GLU A 288 17.52 17.18 2.29
C GLU A 288 18.38 16.43 1.24
N ASN A 289 18.92 17.18 0.28
CA ASN A 289 19.81 16.66 -0.77
C ASN A 289 19.22 15.59 -1.69
N ASN A 290 17.91 15.65 -1.97
CA ASN A 290 17.27 14.82 -3.00
C ASN A 290 17.59 15.29 -4.44
N LYS A 291 18.87 15.56 -4.74
CA LYS A 291 19.34 16.03 -6.06
C LYS A 291 20.20 15.00 -6.81
N ASP A 292 20.64 13.94 -6.12
CA ASP A 292 21.48 12.88 -6.66
C ASP A 292 20.68 11.77 -7.38
N GLY A 293 19.37 11.96 -7.55
CA GLY A 293 18.48 11.02 -8.22
C GLY A 293 18.07 9.80 -7.39
N ARG A 294 18.41 9.76 -6.09
CA ARG A 294 18.10 8.61 -5.23
C ARG A 294 16.61 8.41 -4.99
N CYS A 295 15.82 9.49 -4.97
CA CYS A 295 14.36 9.41 -4.90
C CYS A 295 13.83 8.63 -6.10
N GLU A 296 14.16 9.07 -7.31
CA GLU A 296 13.69 8.42 -8.52
C GLU A 296 14.19 6.97 -8.63
N ARG A 297 15.45 6.69 -8.26
CA ARG A 297 15.96 5.31 -8.24
C ARG A 297 15.19 4.44 -7.24
N GLY A 298 14.98 4.88 -6.00
CA GLY A 298 14.21 4.10 -5.02
C GLY A 298 12.74 3.93 -5.42
N MET A 299 12.11 4.96 -6.02
CA MET A 299 10.78 4.85 -6.63
C MET A 299 10.76 3.75 -7.69
N ALA A 300 11.76 3.72 -8.58
CA ALA A 300 11.85 2.72 -9.63
C ALA A 300 12.16 1.31 -9.11
N MET A 301 13.04 1.20 -8.11
CA MET A 301 13.34 -0.05 -7.42
C MET A 301 12.09 -0.70 -6.83
N SER A 302 11.15 0.12 -6.33
CA SER A 302 9.88 -0.36 -5.79
C SER A 302 8.97 -1.05 -6.81
N LEU A 303 9.09 -0.73 -8.10
CA LEU A 303 8.23 -1.29 -9.14
C LEU A 303 8.73 -2.64 -9.64
N PHE A 304 10.03 -2.94 -9.56
CA PHE A 304 10.52 -4.29 -9.91
C PHE A 304 9.87 -5.36 -9.02
N SER A 305 9.74 -5.04 -7.74
CA SER A 305 9.14 -5.91 -6.73
C SER A 305 7.61 -5.81 -6.67
N PHE A 306 6.97 -4.98 -7.48
CA PHE A 306 5.51 -4.84 -7.49
C PHE A 306 4.88 -6.06 -8.19
N PRO A 307 3.90 -6.76 -7.58
CA PRO A 307 3.16 -7.82 -8.24
C PRO A 307 2.26 -7.26 -9.36
N SER A 308 2.84 -7.04 -10.54
CA SER A 308 2.19 -6.38 -11.67
C SER A 308 1.49 -7.37 -12.63
N ILE A 309 1.06 -6.89 -13.80
CA ILE A 309 0.46 -7.69 -14.88
C ILE A 309 1.47 -8.65 -15.53
N HIS A 310 2.77 -8.39 -15.41
CA HIS A 310 3.85 -9.33 -15.76
C HIS A 310 5.09 -9.11 -14.86
N PRO A 311 5.97 -10.11 -14.67
CA PRO A 311 7.21 -9.90 -13.93
C PRO A 311 8.17 -9.05 -14.76
N ILE A 312 8.87 -8.14 -14.10
CA ILE A 312 10.04 -7.44 -14.63
C ILE A 312 11.27 -7.72 -13.76
N ASN A 313 12.46 -7.43 -14.28
CA ASN A 313 13.73 -7.54 -13.56
C ASN A 313 14.70 -6.44 -14.02
N LEU A 314 15.89 -6.37 -13.42
CA LEU A 314 16.87 -5.32 -13.73
C LEU A 314 17.34 -5.32 -15.20
N ASP A 315 17.18 -6.41 -15.94
CA ASP A 315 17.51 -6.54 -17.36
C ASP A 315 16.33 -6.19 -18.29
N SER A 316 15.10 -6.05 -17.75
CA SER A 316 13.92 -5.68 -18.53
C SER A 316 14.12 -4.42 -19.35
N SER A 317 13.41 -4.35 -20.47
CA SER A 317 13.39 -3.22 -21.39
C SER A 317 12.64 -2.03 -20.80
N LYS A 318 12.84 -0.85 -21.42
CA LYS A 318 12.10 0.36 -21.07
C LYS A 318 10.59 0.21 -21.30
N ASP A 319 10.18 -0.53 -22.32
CA ASP A 319 8.77 -0.72 -22.64
C ASP A 319 8.08 -1.66 -21.64
N GLU A 320 8.72 -2.76 -21.25
CA GLU A 320 8.20 -3.63 -20.18
C GLU A 320 8.09 -2.87 -18.85
N TYR A 321 9.08 -2.06 -18.50
CA TYR A 321 9.01 -1.25 -17.29
C TYR A 321 7.87 -0.21 -17.36
N LYS A 322 7.68 0.42 -18.52
CA LYS A 322 6.60 1.38 -18.78
C LYS A 322 5.21 0.77 -18.58
N GLU A 323 4.99 -0.48 -19.00
CA GLU A 323 3.72 -1.19 -18.76
C GLU A 323 3.44 -1.37 -17.26
N VAL A 324 4.47 -1.72 -16.48
CA VAL A 324 4.35 -1.81 -15.01
C VAL A 324 4.09 -0.45 -14.37
N VAL A 325 4.70 0.63 -14.88
CA VAL A 325 4.40 2.00 -14.41
C VAL A 325 2.93 2.35 -14.65
N TYR A 326 2.37 2.00 -15.81
CA TYR A 326 0.95 2.22 -16.07
C TYR A 326 0.06 1.35 -15.17
N ASP A 327 0.41 0.09 -14.95
CA ASP A 327 -0.30 -0.75 -13.98
C ASP A 327 -0.18 -0.22 -12.54
N TRP A 328 0.89 0.49 -12.18
CA TRP A 328 0.99 1.16 -10.88
C TRP A 328 0.08 2.41 -10.81
N LEU A 329 0.16 3.30 -11.80
CA LEU A 329 -0.52 4.60 -11.77
C LEU A 329 -2.00 4.55 -12.15
N CYS A 330 -2.39 3.63 -13.03
CA CYS A 330 -3.75 3.53 -13.53
C CYS A 330 -4.51 2.43 -12.80
N SER A 331 -5.69 2.74 -12.26
CA SER A 331 -6.59 1.71 -11.76
C SER A 331 -7.20 0.94 -12.92
N THR A 332 -7.26 -0.37 -12.79
CA THR A 332 -8.13 -1.21 -13.59
C THR A 332 -9.59 -1.02 -13.15
N GLY A 333 -10.53 -1.38 -14.03
CA GLY A 333 -11.95 -1.42 -13.72
C GLY A 333 -12.71 -2.31 -14.69
N LYS A 334 -13.99 -2.56 -14.43
CA LYS A 334 -14.87 -3.35 -15.34
C LYS A 334 -14.81 -2.85 -16.79
N SER A 335 -14.73 -1.53 -16.97
CA SER A 335 -14.53 -0.92 -18.28
C SER A 335 -13.04 -0.83 -18.60
N LYS A 336 -12.60 -1.55 -19.63
CA LYS A 336 -11.24 -1.41 -20.19
C LYS A 336 -10.91 0.02 -20.61
N THR A 337 -11.93 0.80 -20.95
CA THR A 337 -11.80 2.21 -21.33
C THR A 337 -11.24 3.07 -20.20
N TYR A 338 -11.55 2.77 -18.93
CA TYR A 338 -11.03 3.58 -17.81
C TYR A 338 -9.50 3.51 -17.72
N TYR A 339 -8.95 2.30 -17.74
CA TYR A 339 -7.51 2.07 -17.72
C TYR A 339 -6.83 2.70 -18.94
N GLN A 340 -7.39 2.50 -20.14
CA GLN A 340 -6.82 3.07 -21.36
C GLN A 340 -6.89 4.61 -21.39
N ASN A 341 -7.96 5.21 -20.88
CA ASN A 341 -8.07 6.66 -20.76
C ASN A 341 -7.00 7.23 -19.83
N CYS A 342 -6.68 6.53 -18.74
CA CYS A 342 -5.58 6.91 -17.86
C CYS A 342 -4.22 6.89 -18.59
N ILE A 343 -3.93 5.81 -19.33
CA ILE A 343 -2.69 5.73 -20.12
C ILE A 343 -2.62 6.86 -21.14
N ASN A 344 -3.67 7.03 -21.94
CA ASN A 344 -3.73 8.05 -22.99
C ASN A 344 -3.60 9.45 -22.39
N GLY A 345 -4.28 9.73 -21.27
CA GLY A 345 -4.20 11.02 -20.57
C GLY A 345 -2.79 11.36 -20.11
N ILE A 346 -2.06 10.39 -19.55
CA ILE A 346 -0.64 10.57 -19.18
C ILE A 346 0.21 10.84 -20.43
N GLN A 347 0.04 10.05 -21.49
CA GLN A 347 0.81 10.20 -22.73
C GLN A 347 0.56 11.55 -23.40
N ASP A 348 -0.70 11.97 -23.49
CA ASP A 348 -1.10 13.24 -24.10
C ASP A 348 -0.54 14.42 -23.30
N ALA A 349 -0.60 14.37 -21.96
CA ALA A 349 -0.05 15.42 -21.09
C ALA A 349 1.48 15.58 -21.26
N ILE A 350 2.19 14.46 -21.44
CA ILE A 350 3.63 14.46 -21.73
C ILE A 350 3.90 15.00 -23.13
N ALA A 351 3.13 14.57 -24.13
CA ALA A 351 3.29 15.00 -25.51
C ALA A 351 3.03 16.52 -25.69
N ARG A 352 2.05 17.06 -24.96
CA ARG A 352 1.78 18.52 -24.92
C ARG A 352 2.81 19.30 -24.11
N GLY A 353 3.50 18.66 -23.17
CA GLY A 353 4.51 19.28 -22.31
C GLY A 353 3.95 20.08 -21.12
N ASP A 354 2.62 20.14 -20.95
CA ASP A 354 1.97 20.82 -19.82
C ASP A 354 1.90 19.95 -18.55
N LEU A 355 2.00 18.62 -18.72
CA LEU A 355 1.82 17.58 -17.71
C LEU A 355 0.43 17.57 -17.07
N GLU A 356 -0.55 18.26 -17.65
CA GLU A 356 -1.89 18.42 -17.09
C GLU A 356 -2.77 17.24 -17.46
N TYR A 357 -3.17 16.46 -16.46
CA TYR A 357 -4.13 15.38 -16.61
C TYR A 357 -4.84 15.08 -15.28
N GLN A 358 -6.16 15.12 -15.30
CA GLN A 358 -7.00 14.74 -14.15
C GLN A 358 -7.23 13.24 -14.17
N SER A 359 -6.46 12.53 -13.36
CA SER A 359 -6.55 11.06 -13.23
C SER A 359 -7.58 10.62 -12.19
N HIS A 360 -7.82 11.47 -11.20
CA HIS A 360 -8.83 11.21 -10.17
C HIS A 360 -10.22 11.71 -10.63
N PRO A 361 -11.31 10.95 -10.45
CA PRO A 361 -12.65 11.33 -10.91
C PRO A 361 -13.20 12.62 -10.29
N THR A 362 -12.73 12.98 -9.10
CA THR A 362 -13.08 14.23 -8.41
C THR A 362 -11.86 15.14 -8.31
N ASN A 363 -11.88 16.15 -7.44
CA ASN A 363 -10.73 17.03 -7.23
C ASN A 363 -9.44 16.21 -6.97
N GLU A 364 -8.44 16.37 -7.83
CA GLU A 364 -7.15 15.73 -7.66
C GLU A 364 -6.27 16.61 -6.76
N LEU A 365 -5.89 16.13 -5.58
CA LEU A 365 -5.16 16.96 -4.61
C LEU A 365 -3.87 17.52 -5.21
N ASN A 366 -3.56 18.78 -4.93
CA ASN A 366 -2.29 19.38 -5.36
C ASN A 366 -1.16 18.88 -4.45
N CYS A 367 -0.30 18.01 -4.97
CA CYS A 367 0.81 17.42 -4.24
C CYS A 367 2.14 17.63 -4.97
N ASP A 368 3.20 17.78 -4.20
CA ASP A 368 4.57 17.67 -4.68
C ASP A 368 5.22 16.39 -4.11
N PHE A 369 6.55 16.25 -4.24
CA PHE A 369 7.25 15.14 -3.62
C PHE A 369 7.48 15.33 -2.10
N ASN A 370 7.10 16.45 -1.49
CA ASN A 370 7.27 16.65 -0.05
C ASN A 370 5.97 16.42 0.72
N SER A 371 4.84 16.88 0.17
CA SER A 371 3.55 16.88 0.85
C SER A 371 2.37 17.10 -0.13
N CYS A 372 1.15 17.12 0.41
CA CYS A 372 -0.04 17.54 -0.32
C CYS A 372 -0.66 18.78 0.34
N HIS A 373 -1.20 19.68 -0.48
CA HIS A 373 -1.92 20.88 -0.04
C HIS A 373 -3.36 20.53 0.38
N ALA A 374 -3.47 19.65 1.37
CA ALA A 374 -4.73 19.22 1.97
C ALA A 374 -4.51 18.94 3.46
N LYS A 375 -5.49 19.27 4.29
CA LYS A 375 -5.46 18.99 5.73
C LYS A 375 -6.64 18.09 6.09
N VAL A 376 -6.37 17.04 6.86
CA VAL A 376 -7.44 16.25 7.46
C VAL A 376 -7.92 17.00 8.70
N VAL A 377 -9.17 17.45 8.67
CA VAL A 377 -9.81 18.16 9.78
C VAL A 377 -10.84 17.22 10.39
N CYS A 378 -10.85 17.10 11.73
CA CYS A 378 -11.77 16.22 12.44
C CYS A 378 -12.42 16.96 13.61
N LYS A 379 -13.59 16.46 14.04
CA LYS A 379 -14.16 16.85 15.32
C LYS A 379 -13.51 16.02 16.42
N PHE A 380 -13.19 16.65 17.54
CA PHE A 380 -12.60 16.00 18.71
C PHE A 380 -13.63 15.89 19.83
N LYS A 381 -13.51 14.87 20.67
CA LYS A 381 -14.33 14.73 21.87
C LYS A 381 -13.84 15.72 22.93
N ASN A 382 -14.76 16.36 23.65
CA ASN A 382 -14.42 17.38 24.65
C ASN A 382 -13.56 16.89 25.83
N PHE A 383 -13.46 15.56 26.06
CA PHE A 383 -12.78 14.96 27.22
C PHE A 383 -12.02 13.64 26.92
N GLU A 384 -11.94 13.20 25.67
CA GLU A 384 -11.19 11.99 25.28
C GLU A 384 -10.05 12.33 24.31
N VAL A 385 -9.01 11.49 24.29
CA VAL A 385 -7.88 11.63 23.37
C VAL A 385 -8.27 11.08 21.99
N GLY A 386 -8.46 11.97 21.01
CA GLY A 386 -8.54 11.62 19.59
C GLY A 386 -9.79 12.13 18.84
N PRO A 387 -9.79 11.98 17.51
CA PRO A 387 -10.92 12.41 16.67
C PRO A 387 -12.12 11.47 16.81
N ILE A 388 -13.32 12.02 16.65
CA ILE A 388 -14.58 11.26 16.61
C ILE A 388 -14.61 10.46 15.29
N PRO A 389 -14.82 9.12 15.33
CA PRO A 389 -14.98 8.33 14.11
C PRO A 389 -16.09 8.90 13.21
N GLY A 390 -15.87 8.88 11.90
CA GLY A 390 -16.80 9.42 10.91
C GLY A 390 -16.85 10.95 10.82
N SER A 391 -16.09 11.68 11.64
CA SER A 391 -16.17 13.14 11.71
C SER A 391 -15.12 13.89 10.88
N CYS A 392 -14.17 13.17 10.28
CA CYS A 392 -13.09 13.77 9.53
C CYS A 392 -13.49 14.09 8.09
N ASN A 393 -12.96 15.19 7.57
CA ASN A 393 -13.09 15.64 6.19
C ASN A 393 -11.79 16.31 5.72
N LEU A 394 -11.70 16.68 4.45
CA LEU A 394 -10.52 17.38 3.92
C LEU A 394 -10.78 18.87 3.77
N ASP A 395 -9.91 19.68 4.39
CA ASP A 395 -9.74 21.09 4.07
C ASP A 395 -8.69 21.21 2.95
N THR A 396 -9.16 21.54 1.74
CA THR A 396 -8.35 21.65 0.54
C THR A 396 -8.96 22.65 -0.44
N VAL A 397 -8.19 23.03 -1.45
CA VAL A 397 -8.64 23.90 -2.54
C VAL A 397 -8.77 23.11 -3.84
N PRO A 398 -9.69 23.50 -4.74
CA PRO A 398 -9.77 22.89 -6.06
C PRO A 398 -8.44 23.02 -6.82
N ASN A 399 -8.00 21.92 -7.43
CA ASN A 399 -6.84 21.88 -8.30
C ASN A 399 -7.29 21.88 -9.76
N PHE A 400 -7.22 23.05 -10.40
CA PHE A 400 -7.68 23.22 -11.78
C PHE A 400 -6.66 22.74 -12.83
N THR A 401 -5.41 22.48 -12.43
CA THR A 401 -4.32 22.08 -13.32
C THR A 401 -3.57 20.87 -12.71
N PRO A 402 -4.23 19.71 -12.56
CA PRO A 402 -3.64 18.55 -11.91
C PRO A 402 -2.49 17.97 -12.73
N LYS A 403 -1.35 17.73 -12.07
CA LYS A 403 -0.11 17.26 -12.71
C LYS A 403 0.48 16.00 -12.07
N ASN A 404 -0.14 15.51 -10.99
CA ASN A 404 0.51 14.55 -10.09
C ASN A 404 0.90 13.26 -10.83
N VAL A 405 -0.03 12.67 -11.57
CA VAL A 405 0.19 11.38 -12.23
C VAL A 405 1.26 11.44 -13.33
N ALA A 406 1.32 12.54 -14.09
CA ALA A 406 2.30 12.72 -15.16
C ALA A 406 3.69 12.97 -14.60
N ILE A 407 3.80 13.77 -13.53
CA ILE A 407 5.05 13.98 -12.79
C ILE A 407 5.53 12.64 -12.19
N GLU A 408 4.64 11.87 -11.58
CA GLU A 408 4.96 10.57 -11.01
C GLU A 408 5.50 9.60 -12.08
N TYR A 409 4.83 9.52 -13.23
CA TYR A 409 5.28 8.74 -14.38
C TYR A 409 6.69 9.13 -14.82
N LEU A 410 6.95 10.42 -15.01
CA LEU A 410 8.26 10.89 -15.48
C LEU A 410 9.36 10.58 -14.47
N SER A 411 9.10 10.74 -13.17
CA SER A 411 10.05 10.38 -12.12
C SER A 411 10.37 8.89 -12.08
N LEU A 412 9.35 8.02 -12.22
CA LEU A 412 9.54 6.57 -12.30
C LEU A 412 10.37 6.16 -13.52
N MET A 413 10.09 6.75 -14.68
CA MET A 413 10.84 6.48 -15.91
C MET A 413 12.28 7.00 -15.85
N LYS A 414 12.51 8.17 -15.22
CA LYS A 414 13.85 8.72 -14.98
C LYS A 414 14.64 7.82 -14.04
N GLY A 415 14.02 7.34 -12.96
CA GLY A 415 14.62 6.41 -12.02
C GLY A 415 15.11 5.13 -12.67
N PHE A 416 14.27 4.53 -13.52
CA PHE A 416 14.64 3.36 -14.31
C PHE A 416 15.84 3.63 -15.23
N GLY A 417 15.85 4.77 -15.92
CA GLY A 417 17.00 5.20 -16.74
C GLY A 417 18.29 5.29 -15.94
N ASN A 418 18.24 5.89 -14.75
CA ASN A 418 19.39 6.04 -13.86
C ASN A 418 19.94 4.70 -13.35
N ILE A 419 19.07 3.72 -13.09
CA ILE A 419 19.48 2.36 -12.66
C ILE A 419 20.25 1.66 -13.79
N LYS A 420 19.84 1.83 -15.05
CA LYS A 420 20.47 1.18 -16.22
C LYS A 420 21.85 1.74 -16.58
N THR A 421 22.21 2.92 -16.09
CA THR A 421 23.48 3.60 -16.42
C THR A 421 24.57 3.44 -15.37
N GLN A 422 24.26 2.80 -14.23
CA GLN A 422 25.24 2.38 -13.23
C GLN A 422 25.83 1.02 -13.61
#